data_AF-A0A0Q9SXZ0-F1
#
_entry.id   AF-A0A0Q9SXZ0-F1
#
_cell.length_a   1.000
_cell.length_b   1.000
_cell.length_c   1.000
_cell.angle_alpha   90.00
_cell.angle_beta   90.00
_cell.angle_gamma   90.00
#
_symmetry.space_group_name_H-M   'P 1'
#
loop_
_entity.id
_entity.type
_entity.pdbx_description
1 polymer ?
#
loop_
_entity_poly.entity_id
_entity_poly.type
_entity_poly.pdbx_seq_one_letter_code
_entity_poly.pdbx_strand_id
1 'polypeptide(L)'
;MSTTPPRLTTTTYGVLGLLAVRPHSTYELAKAMGRSVGRAWPRAQSKLFEEPKKLVSHGYASAREDFVGRRPRTVYTITRSGRRALATWLADPGDGPVLEFEGLVKLVFADHGTRDDALATIARAREWAVEMNAGSLEAGERFVENSGLYEQRRATTLLFGAFFTDFYALVATWAEWAEAEVAGWPEDIASHRIPPERIREVLERARWSQQPD
;
A
#
# COMPACT_ATOMS: atom_id res chain seq x y z
N MET A 1 -34.96 -17.98 4.91
CA MET A 1 -33.50 -18.11 4.72
C MET A 1 -32.93 -16.71 4.55
N SER A 2 -32.39 -16.13 5.62
CA SER A 2 -31.77 -14.80 5.55
C SER A 2 -30.37 -14.95 4.94
N THR A 3 -30.25 -14.78 3.63
CA THR A 3 -28.98 -14.64 2.95
C THR A 3 -28.40 -13.28 3.29
N THR A 4 -27.55 -13.22 4.31
CA THR A 4 -26.69 -12.05 4.55
C THR A 4 -25.89 -11.80 3.26
N PRO A 5 -26.03 -10.63 2.60
CA PRO A 5 -25.25 -10.35 1.40
C PRO A 5 -23.75 -10.44 1.73
N PRO A 6 -22.93 -10.93 0.80
CA PRO A 6 -21.50 -11.10 1.03
C PRO A 6 -20.87 -9.77 1.47
N ARG A 7 -20.01 -9.83 2.49
CA ARG A 7 -19.25 -8.66 2.95
C ARG A 7 -18.51 -8.04 1.75
N LEU A 8 -18.60 -6.72 1.63
CA LEU A 8 -17.86 -5.98 0.61
C LEU A 8 -16.36 -6.20 0.80
N THR A 9 -15.60 -6.12 -0.29
CA THR A 9 -14.13 -6.22 -0.22
C THR A 9 -13.51 -4.89 0.23
N THR A 10 -12.26 -4.93 0.73
CA THR A 10 -11.47 -3.72 1.03
C THR A 10 -11.40 -2.77 -0.17
N THR A 11 -11.33 -3.28 -1.39
CA THR A 11 -11.37 -2.45 -2.61
C THR A 11 -12.68 -1.71 -2.75
N THR A 12 -13.81 -2.38 -2.50
CA THR A 12 -15.14 -1.77 -2.57
C THR A 12 -15.33 -0.72 -1.47
N TYR A 13 -14.81 -0.97 -0.26
CA TYR A 13 -14.78 0.02 0.83
C TYR A 13 -13.88 1.22 0.54
N GLY A 14 -12.74 1.03 -0.12
CA GLY A 14 -11.89 2.12 -0.61
C GLY A 14 -12.66 3.05 -1.55
N VAL A 15 -13.42 2.49 -2.49
CA VAL A 15 -14.29 3.25 -3.40
C VAL A 15 -15.41 3.97 -2.64
N LEU A 16 -16.03 3.31 -1.65
CA LEU A 16 -17.05 3.91 -0.80
C LEU A 16 -16.49 5.08 0.03
N GLY A 17 -15.28 4.96 0.55
CA GLY A 17 -14.56 6.02 1.27
C GLY A 17 -14.32 7.25 0.40
N LEU A 18 -13.96 7.07 -0.88
CA LEU A 18 -13.85 8.19 -1.83
C LEU A 18 -15.18 8.89 -2.06
N LEU A 19 -16.27 8.12 -2.20
CA LEU A 19 -17.62 8.69 -2.32
C LEU A 19 -18.09 9.41 -1.06
N ALA A 20 -17.55 9.06 0.11
CA ALA A 20 -17.83 9.75 1.37
C ALA A 20 -17.23 11.16 1.41
N VAL A 21 -16.11 11.38 0.70
CA VAL A 21 -15.47 12.69 0.54
C VAL A 21 -16.28 13.57 -0.41
N ARG A 22 -16.61 13.06 -1.61
CA ARG A 22 -17.46 13.76 -2.57
C ARG A 22 -18.03 12.82 -3.63
N PRO A 23 -19.07 13.24 -4.37
CA PRO A 23 -19.49 12.54 -5.57
C PRO A 23 -18.36 12.45 -6.61
N HIS A 24 -18.31 11.32 -7.33
CA HIS A 24 -17.32 11.06 -8.35
C HIS A 24 -17.93 10.33 -9.54
N SER A 25 -17.40 10.60 -10.73
CA SER A 25 -17.64 9.73 -11.88
C SER A 25 -16.82 8.44 -11.80
N THR A 26 -17.18 7.40 -12.57
CA THR A 26 -16.44 6.12 -12.56
C THR A 26 -14.95 6.32 -12.85
N TYR A 27 -14.61 7.17 -13.81
CA TYR A 27 -13.23 7.48 -14.18
C TYR A 27 -12.50 8.24 -13.06
N GLU A 28 -13.17 9.21 -12.44
CA GLU A 28 -12.61 9.93 -11.30
C GLU A 28 -12.36 8.99 -10.11
N LEU A 29 -13.22 8.00 -9.87
CA LEU A 29 -13.02 6.99 -8.83
C LEU A 29 -11.77 6.15 -9.09
N ALA A 30 -11.59 5.63 -10.30
CA ALA A 30 -10.40 4.86 -10.66
C ALA A 30 -9.11 5.69 -10.46
N LYS A 31 -9.12 6.96 -10.88
CA LYS A 31 -8.00 7.89 -10.68
C LYS A 31 -7.76 8.21 -9.21
N ALA A 32 -8.82 8.46 -8.44
CA ALA A 32 -8.73 8.81 -7.03
C ALA A 32 -8.26 7.61 -6.18
N MET A 33 -8.69 6.39 -6.51
CA MET A 33 -8.18 5.16 -5.89
C MET A 33 -6.67 5.04 -6.06
N GLY A 34 -6.19 5.15 -7.31
CA GLY A 34 -4.75 5.08 -7.60
C GLY A 34 -3.93 6.11 -6.82
N ARG A 35 -4.43 7.35 -6.72
CA ARG A 35 -3.72 8.44 -6.02
C ARG A 35 -3.80 8.41 -4.50
N SER A 36 -4.89 7.90 -3.94
CA SER A 36 -5.17 8.06 -2.50
C SER A 36 -4.89 6.81 -1.69
N VAL A 37 -5.15 5.63 -2.26
CA VAL A 37 -5.03 4.34 -1.55
C VAL A 37 -4.21 3.32 -2.34
N GLY A 38 -3.93 3.58 -3.62
CA GLY A 38 -3.28 2.64 -4.53
C GLY A 38 -1.89 2.18 -4.08
N ARG A 39 -1.18 2.98 -3.29
CA ARG A 39 0.11 2.60 -2.71
C ARG A 39 -0.01 1.50 -1.66
N ALA A 40 -1.09 1.49 -0.86
CA ALA A 40 -1.37 0.46 0.13
C ALA A 40 -2.23 -0.69 -0.41
N TRP A 41 -3.05 -0.42 -1.43
CA TRP A 41 -4.00 -1.38 -1.98
C TRP A 41 -4.08 -1.28 -3.51
N PRO A 42 -3.01 -1.72 -4.22
CA PRO A 42 -2.93 -1.62 -5.67
C PRO A 42 -3.98 -2.55 -6.32
N ARG A 43 -4.74 -2.02 -7.28
CA ARG A 43 -5.76 -2.78 -8.02
C ARG A 43 -5.78 -2.39 -9.49
N ALA A 44 -5.98 -3.37 -10.36
CA ALA A 44 -6.19 -3.14 -11.78
C ALA A 44 -7.39 -2.20 -12.02
N GLN A 45 -7.24 -1.23 -12.92
CA GLN A 45 -8.29 -0.26 -13.21
C GLN A 45 -9.60 -0.93 -13.66
N SER A 46 -9.52 -2.00 -14.45
CA SER A 46 -10.68 -2.78 -14.88
C SER A 46 -11.55 -3.22 -13.71
N LYS A 47 -10.94 -3.68 -12.61
CA LYS A 47 -11.66 -4.05 -11.38
C LYS A 47 -12.29 -2.85 -10.70
N LEU A 48 -11.62 -1.70 -10.69
CA LEU A 48 -12.14 -0.47 -10.08
C LEU A 48 -13.38 0.07 -10.80
N PHE A 49 -13.50 -0.14 -12.12
CA PHE A 49 -14.68 0.28 -12.88
C PHE A 49 -15.94 -0.53 -12.52
N GLU A 50 -15.79 -1.72 -11.93
CA GLU A 50 -16.90 -2.60 -11.53
C GLU A 50 -17.44 -2.27 -10.12
N GLU A 51 -16.61 -1.72 -9.24
CA GLU A 51 -16.94 -1.49 -7.82
C GLU A 51 -18.11 -0.54 -7.57
N PRO A 52 -18.26 0.60 -8.29
CA PRO A 52 -19.37 1.52 -8.04
C PRO A 52 -20.74 0.88 -8.29
N LYS A 53 -20.82 -0.04 -9.27
CA LYS A 53 -22.07 -0.78 -9.54
C LYS A 53 -22.42 -1.71 -8.39
N LYS A 54 -21.43 -2.34 -7.73
CA LYS A 54 -21.64 -3.15 -6.53
C LYS A 54 -22.16 -2.30 -5.37
N LEU A 55 -21.64 -1.08 -5.20
CA LEU A 55 -22.15 -0.16 -4.17
C LEU A 55 -23.61 0.24 -4.42
N VAL A 56 -23.98 0.44 -5.69
CA VAL A 56 -25.38 0.71 -6.06
C VAL A 56 -26.28 -0.49 -5.80
N SER A 57 -25.85 -1.71 -6.15
CA SER A 57 -26.66 -2.91 -5.92
C SER A 57 -26.92 -3.20 -4.43
N HIS A 58 -26.01 -2.78 -3.54
CA HIS A 58 -26.17 -2.87 -2.09
C HIS A 58 -26.88 -1.65 -1.48
N GLY A 59 -27.30 -0.67 -2.29
CA GLY A 59 -27.95 0.56 -1.82
C GLY A 59 -27.01 1.50 -1.05
N TYR A 60 -25.70 1.34 -1.16
CA TYR A 60 -24.69 2.16 -0.50
C TYR A 60 -24.25 3.38 -1.33
N ALA A 61 -24.50 3.36 -2.63
CA ALA A 61 -24.38 4.51 -3.51
C ALA A 61 -25.62 4.65 -4.40
N SER A 62 -25.89 5.86 -4.86
CA SER A 62 -26.79 6.13 -5.99
C SER A 62 -25.98 6.47 -7.23
N ALA A 63 -26.54 6.20 -8.40
CA ALA A 63 -25.97 6.59 -9.69
C ALA A 63 -26.90 7.61 -10.35
N ARG A 64 -26.33 8.69 -10.88
CA ARG A 64 -27.03 9.69 -11.69
C ARG A 64 -26.32 9.85 -13.02
N GLU A 65 -27.08 9.94 -14.10
CA GLU A 65 -26.54 10.37 -15.39
C GLU A 65 -26.21 11.85 -15.35
N ASP A 66 -25.04 12.20 -15.87
CA ASP A 66 -24.48 13.54 -15.89
C ASP A 66 -23.73 13.74 -17.21
N PHE A 67 -23.35 14.97 -17.55
CA PHE A 67 -22.70 15.27 -18.82
C PHE A 67 -21.45 16.10 -18.61
N VAL A 68 -20.38 15.77 -19.36
CA VAL A 68 -19.21 16.66 -19.53
C VAL A 68 -19.19 17.10 -20.97
N GLY A 69 -19.63 18.34 -21.20
CA GLY A 69 -19.97 18.81 -22.54
C GLY A 69 -21.09 17.95 -23.14
N ARG A 70 -20.81 17.27 -24.25
CA ARG A 70 -21.75 16.36 -24.94
C ARG A 70 -21.60 14.89 -24.56
N ARG A 71 -20.61 14.52 -23.74
CA ARG A 71 -20.35 13.11 -23.41
C ARG A 71 -21.10 12.73 -22.13
N PRO A 72 -21.96 11.69 -22.16
CA PRO A 72 -22.61 11.20 -20.95
C PRO A 72 -21.57 10.56 -20.03
N ARG A 73 -21.77 10.73 -18.72
CA ARG A 73 -21.03 10.05 -17.67
C ARG A 73 -21.96 9.69 -16.51
N THR A 74 -21.61 8.65 -15.78
CA THR A 74 -22.31 8.31 -14.53
C THR A 74 -21.57 8.90 -13.34
N VAL A 75 -22.28 9.66 -12.51
CA VAL A 75 -21.78 10.17 -11.23
C VAL A 75 -22.40 9.35 -10.10
N TYR A 76 -21.55 8.85 -9.21
CA TYR A 76 -21.95 8.09 -8.04
C TYR A 76 -21.91 9.00 -6.81
N THR A 77 -22.90 8.83 -5.92
CA THR A 77 -22.98 9.56 -4.66
C THR A 77 -23.26 8.58 -3.53
N ILE A 78 -22.56 8.72 -2.40
CA ILE A 78 -22.80 7.87 -1.23
C ILE A 78 -24.20 8.11 -0.65
N THR A 79 -24.89 7.05 -0.24
CA THR A 79 -26.19 7.14 0.44
C THR A 79 -26.03 7.18 1.97
N ARG A 80 -27.12 7.42 2.71
CA ARG A 80 -27.11 7.32 4.18
C ARG A 80 -26.74 5.92 4.67
N SER A 81 -27.22 4.87 4.01
CA SER A 81 -26.83 3.49 4.28
C SER A 81 -25.35 3.25 3.97
N GLY A 82 -24.82 3.82 2.87
CA GLY A 82 -23.40 3.74 2.56
C GLY A 82 -22.51 4.40 3.62
N ARG A 83 -22.91 5.56 4.14
CA ARG A 83 -22.17 6.21 5.25
C ARG A 83 -22.16 5.35 6.51
N ARG A 84 -23.29 4.70 6.85
CA ARG A 84 -23.34 3.76 7.98
C ARG A 84 -22.45 2.54 7.74
N ALA A 85 -22.51 1.94 6.56
CA ALA A 85 -21.69 0.79 6.21
C ALA A 85 -20.19 1.11 6.28
N LEU A 86 -19.78 2.30 5.81
CA LEU A 86 -18.41 2.77 5.93
C LEU A 86 -18.00 2.97 7.40
N ALA A 87 -18.86 3.61 8.21
CA ALA A 87 -18.58 3.80 9.64
C ALA A 87 -18.45 2.46 10.39
N THR A 88 -19.29 1.47 10.08
CA THR A 88 -19.19 0.12 10.64
C THR A 88 -17.88 -0.55 10.25
N TRP A 89 -17.46 -0.45 8.99
CA TRP A 89 -16.19 -1.04 8.55
C TRP A 89 -14.97 -0.38 9.19
N LEU A 90 -14.98 0.95 9.35
CA LEU A 90 -13.89 1.67 10.01
C LEU A 90 -13.80 1.43 11.52
N ALA A 91 -14.89 0.95 12.15
CA ALA A 91 -14.91 0.59 13.56
C ALA A 91 -14.31 -0.80 13.83
N ASP A 92 -14.18 -1.64 12.79
CA ASP A 92 -13.51 -2.93 12.85
C ASP A 92 -12.01 -2.71 12.59
N PRO A 93 -11.10 -3.06 13.52
CA PRO A 93 -9.67 -2.89 13.33
C PRO A 93 -9.19 -3.59 12.05
N GLY A 94 -8.34 -2.90 11.29
CA GLY A 94 -7.71 -3.49 10.10
C GLY A 94 -6.64 -4.52 10.46
N ASP A 95 -6.46 -5.51 9.59
CA ASP A 95 -5.35 -6.47 9.68
C ASP A 95 -3.99 -5.80 9.40
N GLY A 96 -2.92 -6.51 9.76
CA GLY A 96 -1.54 -6.09 9.46
C GLY A 96 -1.21 -6.10 7.95
N PRO A 97 -0.11 -5.46 7.55
CA PRO A 97 0.32 -5.43 6.15
C PRO A 97 0.71 -6.83 5.66
N VAL A 98 0.39 -7.13 4.40
CA VAL A 98 0.84 -8.34 3.70
C VAL A 98 2.05 -7.98 2.83
N LEU A 99 3.12 -8.79 2.93
CA LEU A 99 4.35 -8.58 2.19
C LEU A 99 4.44 -9.52 0.97
N GLU A 100 4.37 -8.96 -0.23
CA GLU A 100 4.67 -9.65 -1.49
C GLU A 100 5.98 -9.07 -2.06
N PHE A 101 7.10 -9.71 -1.77
CA PHE A 101 8.42 -9.21 -2.15
C PHE A 101 9.26 -10.29 -2.83
N GLU A 102 9.24 -10.29 -4.17
CA GLU A 102 9.97 -11.24 -5.02
C GLU A 102 11.48 -11.30 -4.71
N GLY A 103 12.10 -10.16 -4.40
CA GLY A 103 13.53 -10.10 -4.06
C GLY A 103 13.87 -10.95 -2.83
N LEU A 104 13.05 -10.92 -1.78
CA LEU A 104 13.26 -11.81 -0.62
C LEU A 104 13.06 -13.27 -0.97
N VAL A 105 12.08 -13.59 -1.82
CA VAL A 105 11.85 -14.97 -2.29
C VAL A 105 13.09 -15.48 -3.06
N LYS A 106 13.68 -14.66 -3.93
CA LYS A 106 14.93 -15.00 -4.63
C LYS A 106 16.09 -15.24 -3.67
N LEU A 107 16.25 -14.38 -2.66
CA LEU A 107 17.33 -14.51 -1.68
C LEU A 107 17.22 -15.78 -0.83
N VAL A 108 16.02 -16.27 -0.55
CA VAL A 108 15.81 -17.56 0.15
C VAL A 108 16.41 -18.74 -0.63
N PHE A 109 16.46 -18.66 -1.96
CA PHE A 109 16.97 -19.71 -2.86
C PHE A 109 18.26 -19.28 -3.58
N ALA A 110 19.02 -18.35 -2.99
CA ALA A 110 20.22 -17.79 -3.62
C ALA A 110 21.33 -18.83 -3.83
N ASP A 111 21.32 -19.93 -3.06
CA ASP A 111 22.23 -21.07 -3.19
C ASP A 111 22.09 -21.84 -4.52
N HIS A 112 21.00 -21.62 -5.25
CA HIS A 112 20.80 -22.12 -6.60
C HIS A 112 21.20 -21.15 -7.71
N GLY A 113 21.76 -19.98 -7.36
CA GLY A 113 22.29 -18.98 -8.28
C GLY A 113 23.74 -18.64 -7.98
N THR A 114 24.16 -17.42 -8.31
CA THR A 114 25.48 -16.89 -7.98
C THR A 114 25.40 -15.81 -6.90
N ARG A 115 26.54 -15.53 -6.24
CA ARG A 115 26.64 -14.39 -5.32
C ARG A 115 26.30 -13.08 -6.01
N ASP A 116 26.70 -12.92 -7.27
CA ASP A 116 26.42 -11.72 -8.06
C ASP A 116 24.92 -11.56 -8.34
N ASP A 117 24.17 -12.65 -8.55
CA ASP A 117 22.71 -12.61 -8.69
C ASP A 117 22.02 -12.14 -7.40
N ALA A 118 22.52 -12.59 -6.25
CA ALA A 118 22.02 -12.17 -4.94
C ALA A 118 22.30 -10.67 -4.69
N LEU A 119 23.52 -10.21 -4.99
CA LEU A 119 23.90 -8.79 -4.90
C LEU A 119 23.05 -7.93 -5.83
N ALA A 120 22.85 -8.33 -7.09
CA ALA A 120 22.00 -7.62 -8.03
C ALA A 120 20.55 -7.53 -7.55
N THR A 121 20.03 -8.60 -6.93
CA THR A 121 18.69 -8.61 -6.34
C THR A 121 18.55 -7.59 -5.19
N ILE A 122 19.56 -7.50 -4.32
CA ILE A 122 19.60 -6.54 -3.20
C ILE A 122 19.73 -5.10 -3.71
N ALA A 123 20.63 -4.87 -4.66
CA ALA A 123 20.84 -3.56 -5.28
C ALA A 123 19.55 -3.04 -5.91
N ARG A 124 18.82 -3.90 -6.64
CA ARG A 124 17.53 -3.53 -7.25
C ARG A 124 16.50 -3.11 -6.19
N ALA A 125 16.46 -3.75 -5.03
CA ALA A 125 15.58 -3.38 -3.93
C ALA A 125 15.93 -2.01 -3.34
N ARG A 126 17.23 -1.71 -3.20
CA ARG A 126 17.72 -0.39 -2.77
C ARG A 126 17.34 0.70 -3.77
N GLU A 127 17.57 0.46 -5.06
CA GLU A 127 17.18 1.39 -6.13
C GLU A 127 15.67 1.66 -6.13
N TRP A 128 14.86 0.61 -5.96
CA TRP A 128 13.40 0.75 -5.84
C TRP A 128 13.02 1.61 -4.64
N ALA A 129 13.65 1.41 -3.47
CA ALA A 129 13.35 2.22 -2.29
C ALA A 129 13.67 3.70 -2.51
N VAL A 130 14.80 4.01 -3.17
CA VAL A 130 15.18 5.38 -3.54
C VAL A 130 14.21 6.00 -4.53
N GLU A 131 13.88 5.27 -5.61
CA GLU A 131 12.91 5.70 -6.64
C GLU A 131 11.56 6.05 -6.00
N MET A 132 11.06 5.18 -5.14
CA MET A 132 9.76 5.37 -4.51
C MET A 132 9.80 6.47 -3.43
N ASN A 133 10.91 6.64 -2.71
CA ASN A 133 11.07 7.71 -1.73
C ASN A 133 11.13 9.09 -2.38
N ALA A 134 11.70 9.22 -3.58
CA ALA A 134 11.70 10.48 -4.32
C ALA A 134 10.28 11.04 -4.54
N GLY A 135 9.33 10.17 -4.87
CA GLY A 135 7.92 10.56 -4.97
C GLY A 135 7.27 10.94 -3.63
N SER A 136 7.76 10.36 -2.51
CA SER A 136 7.30 10.71 -1.16
C SER A 136 7.82 12.09 -0.74
N LEU A 137 9.07 12.41 -1.07
CA LEU A 137 9.67 13.73 -0.85
C LEU A 137 8.90 14.81 -1.60
N GLU A 138 8.71 14.63 -2.91
CA GLU A 138 8.00 15.59 -3.76
C GLU A 138 6.53 15.77 -3.30
N ALA A 139 5.88 14.71 -2.83
CA ALA A 139 4.55 14.80 -2.23
C ALA A 139 4.55 15.54 -0.88
N GLY A 140 5.57 15.31 -0.05
CA GLY A 140 5.75 15.95 1.25
C GLY A 140 6.02 17.46 1.14
N GLU A 141 6.91 17.87 0.25
CA GLU A 141 7.21 19.29 -0.02
C GLU A 141 5.95 20.04 -0.45
N ARG A 142 5.22 19.49 -1.44
CA ARG A 142 3.91 20.05 -1.84
C ARG A 142 2.89 20.07 -0.70
N PHE A 143 2.92 19.10 0.20
CA PHE A 143 2.01 19.04 1.34
C PHE A 143 2.32 20.12 2.38
N VAL A 144 3.60 20.49 2.54
CA VAL A 144 4.03 21.62 3.38
C VAL A 144 3.60 22.95 2.74
N GLU A 145 3.82 23.12 1.45
CA GLU A 145 3.53 24.38 0.72
C GLU A 145 2.04 24.65 0.55
N ASN A 146 1.22 23.61 0.35
CA ASN A 146 -0.22 23.76 0.15
C ASN A 146 -0.96 23.94 1.49
N SER A 147 -1.27 25.19 1.84
CA SER A 147 -2.23 25.54 2.89
C SER A 147 -3.62 25.77 2.27
N GLY A 148 -4.59 24.87 2.52
CA GLY A 148 -6.01 25.12 2.21
C GLY A 148 -6.78 24.01 1.50
N LEU A 149 -6.19 23.21 0.59
CA LEU A 149 -6.90 22.11 -0.08
C LEU A 149 -6.85 20.83 0.77
N TYR A 150 -8.02 20.28 1.11
CA TYR A 150 -8.17 19.06 1.92
C TYR A 150 -7.57 19.14 3.33
N GLU A 151 -7.61 20.33 3.95
CA GLU A 151 -7.13 20.57 5.32
C GLU A 151 -7.67 19.51 6.32
N GLN A 152 -8.95 19.17 6.19
CA GLN A 152 -9.64 18.15 7.01
C GLN A 152 -9.04 16.75 6.91
N ARG A 153 -8.24 16.44 5.87
CA ARG A 153 -7.62 15.13 5.65
C ARG A 153 -6.13 15.10 5.98
N ARG A 154 -5.52 16.23 6.34
CA ARG A 154 -4.08 16.32 6.58
C ARG A 154 -3.57 15.31 7.58
N ALA A 155 -4.27 15.13 8.69
CA ALA A 155 -3.91 14.14 9.72
C ALA A 155 -3.87 12.71 9.13
N THR A 156 -4.88 12.31 8.36
CA THR A 156 -4.91 10.98 7.74
C THR A 156 -3.85 10.81 6.64
N THR A 157 -3.61 11.86 5.85
CA THR A 157 -2.57 11.86 4.81
C THR A 157 -1.18 11.76 5.43
N LEU A 158 -0.95 12.41 6.58
CA LEU A 158 0.31 12.35 7.32
C LEU A 158 0.62 10.92 7.76
N LEU A 159 -0.33 10.24 8.42
CA LEU A 159 -0.12 8.85 8.87
C LEU A 159 0.22 7.92 7.70
N PHE A 160 -0.53 8.05 6.61
CA PHE A 160 -0.32 7.26 5.41
C PHE A 160 1.05 7.53 4.77
N GLY A 161 1.45 8.80 4.69
CA GLY A 161 2.75 9.20 4.15
C GLY A 161 3.92 8.72 5.02
N ALA A 162 3.82 8.92 6.33
CA ALA A 162 4.86 8.57 7.31
C ALA A 162 5.19 7.07 7.26
N PHE A 163 4.17 6.19 7.35
CA PHE A 163 4.36 4.74 7.26
C PHE A 163 5.20 4.33 6.06
N PHE A 164 4.97 5.01 4.96
CA PHE A 164 5.45 4.66 3.64
C PHE A 164 6.84 5.24 3.36
N THR A 165 7.15 6.39 3.95
CA THR A 165 8.51 6.91 4.10
C THR A 165 9.34 5.95 4.95
N ASP A 166 8.83 5.54 6.12
CA ASP A 166 9.52 4.64 7.03
C ASP A 166 9.74 3.25 6.41
N PHE A 167 8.75 2.75 5.65
CA PHE A 167 8.87 1.49 4.93
C PHE A 167 9.99 1.52 3.88
N TYR A 168 10.15 2.63 3.15
CA TYR A 168 11.23 2.75 2.17
C TYR A 168 12.60 2.92 2.81
N ALA A 169 12.66 3.68 3.91
CA ALA A 169 13.86 3.76 4.72
C ALA A 169 14.25 2.36 5.24
N LEU A 170 13.29 1.58 5.74
CA LEU A 170 13.50 0.20 6.16
C LEU A 170 14.09 -0.66 5.05
N VAL A 171 13.53 -0.62 3.84
CA VAL A 171 14.03 -1.42 2.70
C VAL A 171 15.43 -0.96 2.30
N ALA A 172 15.70 0.36 2.25
CA ALA A 172 17.01 0.89 1.91
C ALA A 172 18.09 0.49 2.95
N THR A 173 17.80 0.66 4.25
CA THR A 173 18.71 0.27 5.34
C THR A 173 18.94 -1.22 5.39
N TRP A 174 17.89 -2.02 5.17
CA TRP A 174 18.04 -3.48 5.06
C TRP A 174 18.92 -3.86 3.87
N ALA A 175 18.71 -3.26 2.70
CA ALA A 175 19.47 -3.57 1.50
C ALA A 175 20.97 -3.23 1.66
N GLU A 176 21.29 -2.09 2.26
CA GLU A 176 22.69 -1.71 2.55
C GLU A 176 23.40 -2.73 3.46
N TRP A 177 22.72 -3.15 4.53
CA TRP A 177 23.25 -4.20 5.41
C TRP A 177 23.38 -5.55 4.68
N ALA A 178 22.37 -5.94 3.89
CA ALA A 178 22.35 -7.21 3.18
C ALA A 178 23.43 -7.27 2.08
N GLU A 179 23.68 -6.16 1.39
CA GLU A 179 24.74 -6.04 0.39
C GLU A 179 26.12 -6.27 1.04
N ALA A 180 26.37 -5.63 2.18
CA ALA A 180 27.61 -5.83 2.94
C ALA A 180 27.76 -7.27 3.46
N GLU A 181 26.67 -7.91 3.88
CA GLU A 181 26.67 -9.33 4.31
C GLU A 181 27.00 -10.25 3.13
N VAL A 182 26.27 -10.13 2.01
CA VAL A 182 26.42 -11.01 0.84
C VAL A 182 27.75 -10.81 0.14
N ALA A 183 28.32 -9.60 0.16
CA ALA A 183 29.66 -9.36 -0.38
C ALA A 183 30.75 -10.20 0.31
N GLY A 184 30.52 -10.60 1.57
CA GLY A 184 31.41 -11.47 2.34
C GLY A 184 31.19 -12.97 2.07
N TRP A 185 30.19 -13.36 1.29
CA TRP A 185 29.90 -14.77 1.03
C TRP A 185 30.91 -15.41 0.07
N PRO A 186 31.17 -16.72 0.20
CA PRO A 186 31.91 -17.49 -0.80
C PRO A 186 31.13 -17.56 -2.12
N GLU A 187 31.83 -17.91 -3.22
CA GLU A 187 31.20 -18.15 -4.52
C GLU A 187 30.17 -19.28 -4.47
N ASP A 188 30.51 -20.38 -3.77
CA ASP A 188 29.56 -21.44 -3.44
C ASP A 188 28.77 -21.06 -2.19
N ILE A 189 27.61 -20.44 -2.38
CA ILE A 189 26.74 -19.98 -1.29
C ILE A 189 26.29 -21.16 -0.40
N ALA A 190 26.05 -22.34 -0.96
CA ALA A 190 25.61 -23.52 -0.18
C ALA A 190 26.68 -23.99 0.82
N SER A 191 27.94 -23.70 0.54
CA SER A 191 29.06 -23.96 1.45
C SER A 191 29.15 -22.96 2.61
N HIS A 192 28.47 -21.81 2.52
CA HIS A 192 28.58 -20.75 3.52
C HIS A 192 28.13 -21.23 4.90
N ARG A 193 28.87 -20.84 5.93
CA ARG A 193 28.58 -21.13 7.34
C ARG A 193 28.62 -19.82 8.09
N ILE A 194 27.47 -19.42 8.63
CA ILE A 194 27.36 -18.20 9.44
C ILE A 194 27.76 -18.50 10.89
N PRO A 195 28.62 -17.67 11.51
CA PRO A 195 28.93 -17.84 12.92
C PRO A 195 27.71 -17.44 13.77
N PRO A 196 27.47 -18.09 14.93
CA PRO A 196 26.32 -17.81 15.79
C PRO A 196 26.15 -16.33 16.16
N GLU A 197 27.24 -15.57 16.19
CA GLU A 197 27.28 -14.13 16.42
C GLU A 197 26.39 -13.35 15.43
N ARG A 198 26.39 -13.72 14.13
CA ARG A 198 25.55 -13.04 13.12
C ARG A 198 24.06 -13.28 13.39
N ILE A 199 23.70 -14.47 13.82
CA ILE A 199 22.31 -14.79 14.21
C ILE A 199 21.92 -13.96 15.45
N ARG A 200 22.82 -13.82 16.43
CA ARG A 200 22.57 -12.98 17.61
C ARG A 200 22.38 -11.51 17.24
N GLU A 201 23.15 -10.96 16.30
CA GLU A 201 22.94 -9.58 15.83
C GLU A 201 21.54 -9.38 15.24
N VAL A 202 21.05 -10.32 14.44
CA VAL A 202 19.67 -10.28 13.92
C VAL A 202 18.64 -10.41 15.05
N LEU A 203 18.91 -11.23 16.06
CA LEU A 203 18.04 -11.35 17.24
C LEU A 203 17.99 -10.05 18.05
N GLU A 204 19.13 -9.37 18.28
CA GLU A 204 19.15 -8.07 18.95
C GLU A 204 18.36 -7.02 18.17
N ARG A 205 18.42 -7.04 16.83
CA ARG A 205 17.57 -6.19 15.98
C ARG A 205 16.08 -6.46 16.17
N ALA A 206 15.65 -7.62 16.67
CA ALA A 206 14.23 -7.93 16.90
C ALA A 206 13.72 -7.51 18.29
N ARG A 207 14.62 -7.26 19.26
CA ARG A 207 14.26 -7.01 20.66
C ARG A 207 13.56 -5.69 20.94
N TRP A 208 13.51 -4.77 19.98
CA TRP A 208 12.69 -3.55 20.10
C TRP A 208 11.23 -3.87 20.45
N SER A 209 10.73 -5.03 20.01
CA SER A 209 9.35 -5.48 20.26
C SER A 209 9.12 -6.14 21.64
N GLN A 210 10.17 -6.33 22.44
CA GLN A 210 10.12 -6.99 23.74
C GLN A 210 10.32 -6.02 24.92
N GLN A 211 10.52 -4.73 24.65
CA GLN A 211 10.62 -3.73 25.70
C GLN A 211 9.22 -3.50 26.29
N PRO A 212 9.02 -3.61 27.62
CA PRO A 212 7.76 -3.23 28.24
C PRO A 212 7.54 -1.72 28.06
N ASP A 213 6.30 -1.34 27.77
CA ASP A 213 5.84 0.06 27.65
C ASP A 213 6.15 0.89 28.91
#